data_AF-A0A4R4WDQ0-F1
#
_entry.id   AF-A0A4R4WDQ0-F1
#
_cell.length_a   1.000
_cell.length_b   1.000
_cell.length_c   1.000
_cell.angle_alpha   90.00
_cell.angle_beta   90.00
_cell.angle_gamma   90.00
#
_symmetry.space_group_name_H-M   'P 1'
#
loop_
_entity.id
_entity.type
_entity.pdbx_description
1 polymer ?
#
loop_
_entity_poly.entity_id
_entity_poly.type
_entity_poly.pdbx_seq_one_letter_code
_entity_poly.pdbx_strand_id
1 'polypeptide(L)'
;MSPSSLSAAGVLLITVPLVAFGGVSLLSFLMRNVPGYLDNPVRRGLWRAGHAHAGVLVLFALVAMVYVDQASLPEGVKAVVRTLIVAAPILMPLGFFLSVVRPSDTKPSKLIWLTVAGGVSLAAGTLTLGVSLL
;
A
#
# COMPACT_ATOMS: atom_id res chain seq x y z
N MET A 1 1.38 19.86 12.10
CA MET A 1 0.88 19.25 10.85
C MET A 1 -0.37 19.99 10.40
N SER A 2 -0.58 20.13 9.09
CA SER A 2 -1.77 20.77 8.51
C SER A 2 -3.02 19.90 8.69
N PRO A 3 -4.24 20.48 8.65
CA PRO A 3 -5.48 19.70 8.72
C PRO A 3 -5.57 18.60 7.64
N SER A 4 -5.13 18.90 6.41
CA SER A 4 -5.13 17.93 5.31
C SER A 4 -4.19 16.73 5.56
N SER A 5 -3.01 16.98 6.14
CA SER A 5 -2.07 15.92 6.56
C SER A 5 -2.62 15.09 7.73
N LEU A 6 -3.36 15.70 8.67
CA LEU A 6 -4.03 14.98 9.75
C LEU A 6 -5.16 14.08 9.22
N SER A 7 -5.98 14.56 8.28
CA SER A 7 -7.01 13.74 7.65
C SER A 7 -6.40 12.56 6.88
N ALA A 8 -5.31 12.80 6.12
CA ALA A 8 -4.57 11.75 5.43
C ALA A 8 -4.02 10.70 6.41
N ALA A 9 -3.43 11.14 7.53
CA ALA A 9 -2.94 10.25 8.58
C ALA A 9 -4.08 9.43 9.21
N GLY A 10 -5.24 10.04 9.46
CA GLY A 10 -6.44 9.35 9.95
C GLY A 10 -6.89 8.22 9.01
N VAL A 11 -6.95 8.50 7.70
CA VAL A 11 -7.26 7.48 6.68
C VAL A 11 -6.25 6.33 6.72
N LEU A 12 -4.95 6.64 6.76
CA LEU A 12 -3.90 5.62 6.83
C LEU A 12 -4.01 4.75 8.09
N LEU A 13 -4.27 5.36 9.25
CA LEU A 13 -4.41 4.63 10.51
C LEU A 13 -5.62 3.69 10.51
N ILE A 14 -6.72 4.07 9.85
CA ILE A 14 -7.89 3.19 9.65
C ILE A 14 -7.53 1.94 8.84
N THR A 15 -6.51 2.00 7.98
CA THR A 15 -6.06 0.82 7.23
C THR A 15 -5.23 -0.16 8.06
N VAL A 16 -4.66 0.25 9.20
CA VAL A 16 -3.76 -0.59 10.02
C VAL A 16 -4.44 -1.88 10.50
N PRO A 17 -5.70 -1.87 11.01
CA PRO A 17 -6.42 -3.11 11.32
C PRO A 17 -6.56 -4.07 10.12
N LEU A 18 -6.69 -3.55 8.89
CA LEU A 18 -6.74 -4.39 7.68
C LEU A 18 -5.36 -5.02 7.39
N VAL A 19 -4.27 -4.30 7.64
CA VAL A 19 -2.91 -4.87 7.56
C VAL A 19 -2.74 -6.00 8.57
N ALA A 20 -3.17 -5.79 9.82
CA ALA A 20 -3.14 -6.82 10.86
C ALA A 20 -3.99 -8.04 10.48
N PHE A 21 -5.19 -7.83 9.92
CA PHE A 21 -6.03 -8.89 9.39
C PHE A 21 -5.32 -9.69 8.28
N GLY A 22 -4.62 -9.00 7.37
CA GLY A 22 -3.79 -9.66 6.36
C GLY A 22 -2.70 -10.54 6.99
N GLY A 23 -2.03 -10.07 8.04
CA GLY A 23 -1.01 -10.83 8.77
C GLY A 23 -1.58 -12.07 9.45
N VAL A 24 -2.72 -11.94 10.15
CA VAL A 24 -3.43 -13.06 10.76
C VAL A 24 -3.90 -14.06 9.70
N SER A 25 -4.35 -13.60 8.54
CA SER A 25 -4.74 -14.47 7.43
C SER A 25 -3.57 -15.29 6.92
N LEU A 26 -2.40 -14.65 6.70
CA LEU A 26 -1.18 -15.35 6.30
C LEU A 26 -0.74 -16.39 7.33
N LEU A 27 -0.75 -16.01 8.62
CA LEU A 27 -0.43 -16.92 9.71
C LEU A 27 -1.41 -18.11 9.73
N SER A 28 -2.71 -17.86 9.56
CA SER A 28 -3.74 -18.89 9.51
C SER A 28 -3.52 -19.86 8.35
N PHE A 29 -3.17 -19.35 7.16
CA PHE A 29 -2.89 -20.19 5.99
C PHE A 29 -1.71 -21.14 6.23
N LEU A 30 -0.68 -20.66 6.94
CA LEU A 30 0.48 -21.47 7.30
C LEU A 30 0.15 -22.49 8.40
N MET A 31 -0.48 -22.04 9.50
CA MET A 31 -0.76 -22.89 10.66
C MET A 31 -1.80 -23.98 10.38
N ARG A 32 -2.77 -23.71 9.51
CA ARG A 32 -3.88 -24.62 9.20
C ARG A 32 -3.68 -25.41 7.91
N ASN A 33 -2.52 -25.30 7.25
CA ASN A 33 -2.23 -25.92 5.96
C ASN A 33 -3.37 -25.70 4.93
N VAL A 34 -3.82 -24.45 4.79
CA VAL A 34 -4.96 -24.14 3.93
C VAL A 34 -4.62 -24.51 2.47
N PRO A 35 -5.45 -25.35 1.80
CA PRO A 35 -5.20 -25.75 0.42
C PRO A 35 -5.08 -24.55 -0.53
N GLY A 36 -4.18 -24.64 -1.51
CA GLY A 36 -3.90 -23.57 -2.49
C GLY A 36 -3.14 -22.37 -1.92
N TYR A 37 -2.48 -22.49 -0.77
CA TYR A 37 -1.53 -21.50 -0.28
C TYR A 37 -0.09 -22.01 -0.26
N LEU A 38 0.18 -23.15 0.37
CA LEU A 38 1.55 -23.70 0.46
C LEU A 38 2.03 -24.31 -0.86
N ASP A 39 1.11 -24.92 -1.60
CA ASP A 39 1.27 -25.60 -2.88
C ASP A 39 1.15 -24.65 -4.09
N ASN A 40 0.71 -23.41 -3.88
CA ASN A 40 0.61 -22.39 -4.94
C ASN A 40 1.66 -21.28 -4.73
N PRO A 41 2.84 -21.36 -5.37
CA PRO A 41 3.93 -20.42 -5.15
C PRO A 41 3.59 -18.98 -5.58
N VAL A 42 2.76 -18.81 -6.61
CA VAL A 42 2.35 -17.49 -7.11
C VAL A 42 1.44 -16.81 -6.09
N ARG A 43 0.40 -17.50 -5.62
CA ARG A 43 -0.51 -16.97 -4.61
C ARG A 43 0.23 -16.67 -3.30
N ARG A 44 1.11 -17.58 -2.86
CA ARG A 44 1.95 -17.38 -1.67
C ARG A 44 2.84 -16.14 -1.78
N GLY A 45 3.50 -15.97 -2.93
CA GLY A 45 4.38 -14.82 -3.19
C GLY A 45 3.62 -13.50 -3.16
N LEU A 46 2.52 -13.41 -3.89
CA LEU A 46 1.73 -12.18 -4.00
C LEU A 46 1.07 -11.79 -2.67
N TRP A 47 0.49 -12.73 -1.93
CA TRP A 47 -0.09 -12.42 -0.61
C TRP A 47 0.97 -11.96 0.41
N ARG A 48 2.17 -12.58 0.41
CA ARG A 48 3.30 -12.11 1.23
C ARG A 48 3.73 -10.69 0.84
N ALA A 49 3.86 -10.43 -0.46
CA ALA A 49 4.22 -9.11 -0.96
C ALA A 49 3.16 -8.05 -0.59
N GLY A 50 1.88 -8.39 -0.69
CA GLY A 50 0.76 -7.53 -0.29
C GLY A 50 0.84 -7.12 1.18
N HIS A 51 0.99 -8.08 2.09
CA HIS A 51 1.08 -7.78 3.52
C HIS A 51 2.34 -6.96 3.86
N ALA A 52 3.50 -7.32 3.31
CA ALA A 52 4.76 -6.63 3.55
C ALA A 52 4.73 -5.16 3.09
N HIS A 53 4.22 -4.90 1.87
CA HIS A 53 4.14 -3.54 1.33
C HIS A 53 3.10 -2.70 2.06
N ALA A 54 1.94 -3.27 2.45
CA ALA A 54 0.91 -2.52 3.16
C ALA A 54 1.45 -1.88 4.45
N GLY A 55 2.12 -2.67 5.31
CA GLY A 55 2.63 -2.17 6.58
C GLY A 55 3.72 -1.10 6.43
N VAL A 56 4.75 -1.37 5.62
CA VAL A 56 5.86 -0.43 5.44
C VAL A 56 5.43 0.85 4.73
N LEU A 57 4.53 0.77 3.73
CA LEU A 57 4.07 1.94 3.00
C LEU A 57 3.11 2.79 3.81
N VAL A 58 2.30 2.21 4.72
CA VAL A 58 1.50 2.99 5.67
C VAL A 58 2.41 3.81 6.58
N LEU A 59 3.43 3.17 7.17
CA LEU A 59 4.40 3.86 8.02
C LEU A 59 5.14 4.96 7.24
N PHE A 60 5.63 4.65 6.04
CA PHE A 60 6.27 5.61 5.17
C PHE A 60 5.36 6.80 4.87
N ALA A 61 4.10 6.55 4.51
CA ALA A 61 3.16 7.61 4.17
C ALA A 61 2.86 8.53 5.38
N LEU A 62 2.73 7.97 6.59
CA LEU A 62 2.56 8.74 7.82
C LEU A 62 3.76 9.67 8.08
N VAL A 63 4.98 9.16 7.90
CA VAL A 63 6.20 9.96 8.01
C VAL A 63 6.26 11.03 6.91
N ALA A 64 5.92 10.68 5.68
CA ALA A 64 5.94 11.59 4.54
C ALA A 64 5.03 12.82 4.75
N MET A 65 3.88 12.67 5.42
CA MET A 65 2.98 13.80 5.71
C MET A 65 3.68 14.94 6.48
N VAL A 66 4.67 14.62 7.33
CA VAL A 66 5.46 15.61 8.08
C VAL A 66 6.27 16.48 7.12
N TYR A 67 6.81 15.88 6.06
CA TYR A 67 7.63 16.58 5.07
C TYR A 67 6.79 17.32 4.02
N VAL A 68 5.60 16.79 3.66
CA VAL A 68 4.71 17.49 2.70
C VAL A 68 4.29 18.87 3.23
N ASP A 69 4.08 19.00 4.54
CA ASP A 69 3.74 20.29 5.14
C ASP A 69 4.90 21.30 5.08
N GLN A 70 6.14 20.81 5.04
CA GLN A 70 7.36 21.63 5.01
C GLN A 70 7.85 21.96 3.59
N ALA A 71 7.36 21.23 2.58
CA ALA A 71 7.75 21.43 1.20
C ALA A 71 7.33 22.81 0.66
N SER A 72 8.21 23.45 -0.12
CA SER A 72 7.95 24.74 -0.79
C SER A 72 7.10 24.56 -2.06
N LEU A 73 5.96 23.89 -1.92
CA LEU A 73 5.02 23.59 -2.99
C LEU A 73 3.75 24.44 -2.87
N PRO A 74 3.11 24.82 -3.99
CA PRO A 74 1.75 25.36 -3.96
C PRO A 74 0.80 24.37 -3.30
N GLU A 75 -0.21 24.86 -2.57
CA GLU A 75 -1.11 24.00 -1.79
C GLU A 75 -1.86 22.95 -2.65
N GLY A 76 -2.22 23.30 -3.89
CA GLY A 76 -2.81 22.34 -4.83
C GLY A 76 -1.87 21.17 -5.16
N VAL A 77 -0.56 21.46 -5.31
CA VAL A 77 0.45 20.42 -5.58
C VAL A 77 0.69 19.57 -4.33
N LYS A 78 0.75 20.18 -3.14
CA LYS A 78 0.82 19.42 -1.88
C LYS A 78 -0.36 18.46 -1.75
N ALA A 79 -1.58 18.89 -2.09
CA ALA A 79 -2.76 18.03 -2.06
C ALA A 79 -2.58 16.81 -2.98
N VAL A 80 -2.12 17.01 -4.23
CA VAL A 80 -1.82 15.92 -5.17
C VAL A 80 -0.76 14.97 -4.59
N VAL A 81 0.34 15.50 -4.05
CA VAL A 81 1.41 14.69 -3.43
C VAL A 81 0.86 13.84 -2.28
N ARG A 82 0.04 14.40 -1.38
CA ARG A 82 -0.62 13.64 -0.30
C ARG A 82 -1.46 12.50 -0.86
N THR A 83 -2.31 12.79 -1.86
CA THR A 83 -3.16 11.78 -2.49
C THR A 83 -2.35 10.65 -3.10
N LEU A 84 -1.28 10.96 -3.84
CA LEU A 84 -0.41 9.96 -4.47
C LEU A 84 0.28 9.07 -3.42
N ILE A 85 0.82 9.67 -2.36
CA ILE A 85 1.50 8.95 -1.28
C ILE A 85 0.51 8.08 -0.49
N VAL A 86 -0.70 8.57 -0.21
CA VAL A 86 -1.75 7.80 0.48
C VAL A 86 -2.32 6.68 -0.39
N ALA A 87 -2.42 6.89 -1.71
CA ALA A 87 -2.93 5.88 -2.63
C ALA A 87 -2.02 4.64 -2.70
N ALA A 88 -0.70 4.82 -2.60
CA ALA A 88 0.28 3.74 -2.70
C ALA A 88 0.04 2.56 -1.71
N PRO A 89 -0.03 2.78 -0.37
CA PRO A 89 -0.29 1.72 0.60
C PRO A 89 -1.69 1.08 0.50
N ILE A 90 -2.59 1.63 -0.32
CA ILE A 90 -3.94 1.10 -0.52
C ILE A 90 -3.98 0.28 -1.81
N LEU A 91 -3.65 0.90 -2.94
CA LEU A 91 -3.74 0.29 -4.26
C LEU A 91 -2.77 -0.89 -4.40
N MET A 92 -1.55 -0.75 -3.88
CA MET A 92 -0.52 -1.75 -4.06
C MET A 92 -0.86 -3.10 -3.43
N PRO A 93 -1.19 -3.17 -2.13
CA PRO A 93 -1.61 -4.42 -1.51
C PRO A 93 -2.95 -4.94 -2.06
N LEU A 94 -3.91 -4.07 -2.42
CA LEU A 94 -5.14 -4.53 -3.07
C LEU A 94 -4.84 -5.28 -4.37
N GLY A 95 -3.93 -4.79 -5.21
CA GLY A 95 -3.53 -5.51 -6.43
C GLY A 95 -2.86 -6.84 -6.14
N PHE A 96 -1.98 -6.89 -5.14
CA PHE A 96 -1.32 -8.13 -4.74
C PHE A 96 -2.31 -9.19 -4.23
N PHE A 97 -3.25 -8.82 -3.35
CA PHE A 97 -4.22 -9.76 -2.80
C PHE A 97 -5.31 -10.14 -3.81
N LEU A 98 -5.91 -9.15 -4.46
CA LEU A 98 -7.08 -9.36 -5.31
C LEU A 98 -6.73 -9.95 -6.68
N SER A 99 -5.46 -9.92 -7.10
CA SER A 99 -5.06 -10.57 -8.35
C SER A 99 -5.07 -12.10 -8.26
N VAL A 100 -5.07 -12.68 -7.05
CA VAL A 100 -5.00 -14.14 -6.80
C VAL A 100 -5.90 -14.54 -5.61
N VAL A 101 -7.18 -14.20 -5.71
CA VAL A 101 -8.16 -14.46 -4.63
C VAL A 101 -8.42 -15.96 -4.47
N ARG A 102 -8.55 -16.69 -5.58
CA ARG A 102 -8.94 -18.10 -5.55
C ARG A 102 -7.72 -18.96 -5.23
N PRO A 103 -7.86 -20.02 -4.43
CA PRO A 103 -6.75 -20.93 -4.12
C PRO A 103 -6.07 -21.54 -5.36
N SER A 104 -6.83 -21.73 -6.44
CA SER A 104 -6.36 -22.27 -7.72
C SER A 104 -5.74 -21.24 -8.65
N ASP A 105 -5.68 -19.95 -8.29
CA ASP A 105 -5.12 -18.90 -9.15
C ASP A 105 -3.59 -19.06 -9.24
N THR A 106 -3.10 -19.63 -10.35
CA THR A 106 -1.66 -19.81 -10.63
C THR A 106 -1.04 -18.67 -11.44
N LYS A 107 -1.84 -17.65 -11.77
CA LYS A 107 -1.42 -16.41 -12.40
C LYS A 107 -2.27 -15.24 -11.90
N PRO A 108 -1.72 -14.03 -11.81
CA PRO A 108 -2.50 -12.87 -11.41
C PRO A 108 -3.56 -12.51 -12.46
N SER A 109 -4.73 -12.08 -11.99
CA SER A 109 -5.75 -11.42 -12.80
C SER A 109 -5.34 -10.00 -13.18
N LYS A 110 -6.16 -9.32 -14.01
CA LYS A 110 -5.94 -7.91 -14.38
C LYS A 110 -5.91 -6.95 -13.18
N LEU A 111 -6.40 -7.37 -12.01
CA LEU A 111 -6.33 -6.56 -10.78
C LEU A 111 -4.89 -6.28 -10.32
N ILE A 112 -3.89 -7.01 -10.84
CA ILE A 112 -2.48 -6.71 -10.60
C ILE A 112 -2.07 -5.31 -11.09
N TRP A 113 -2.82 -4.71 -12.02
CA TRP A 113 -2.60 -3.33 -12.43
C TRP A 113 -2.80 -2.32 -11.30
N LEU A 114 -3.53 -2.66 -10.23
CA LEU A 114 -3.59 -1.83 -9.01
C LEU A 114 -2.23 -1.75 -8.32
N THR A 115 -1.44 -2.82 -8.36
CA THR A 115 -0.06 -2.82 -7.87
C THR A 115 0.80 -1.85 -8.64
N VAL A 116 0.69 -1.86 -9.97
CA VAL A 116 1.42 -0.93 -10.84
C VAL A 116 0.97 0.51 -10.58
N ALA A 117 -0.35 0.76 -10.51
CA ALA A 117 -0.89 2.08 -10.20
C ALA A 117 -0.40 2.59 -8.84
N GLY A 118 -0.40 1.74 -7.80
CA GLY A 118 0.15 2.07 -6.49
C GLY A 118 1.65 2.40 -6.54
N GLY A 119 2.43 1.64 -7.31
CA GLY A 119 3.86 1.91 -7.51
C GLY A 119 4.14 3.22 -8.25
N VAL A 120 3.37 3.51 -9.30
CA VAL A 120 3.45 4.79 -10.03
C VAL A 120 3.07 5.95 -9.12
N SER A 121 1.99 5.83 -8.34
CA SER A 121 1.59 6.85 -7.37
C SER A 121 2.67 7.09 -6.33
N LEU A 122 3.27 6.03 -5.78
CA LEU A 122 4.39 6.14 -4.84
C LEU A 122 5.54 6.90 -5.49
N ALA A 123 6.02 6.47 -6.66
CA ALA A 123 7.15 7.07 -7.34
C ALA A 123 6.91 8.55 -7.66
N ALA A 124 5.76 8.89 -8.24
CA ALA A 124 5.42 10.27 -8.57
C ALA A 124 5.32 11.15 -7.31
N GLY A 125 4.67 10.66 -6.26
CA GLY A 125 4.52 11.39 -4.99
C GLY A 125 5.86 11.62 -4.30
N THR A 126 6.70 10.59 -4.20
CA THR A 126 7.99 10.69 -3.50
C THR A 126 9.03 11.47 -4.29
N LEU A 127 9.08 11.34 -5.62
CA LEU A 127 9.97 12.15 -6.46
C LEU A 127 9.60 13.62 -6.38
N THR A 128 8.31 13.95 -6.50
CA THR A 128 7.84 15.35 -6.40
C THR A 128 8.16 15.94 -5.03
N LEU A 129 7.86 15.20 -3.96
CA LEU A 129 8.16 15.63 -2.60
C LEU A 129 9.67 15.80 -2.38
N GLY A 130 10.46 14.80 -2.76
CA GLY A 130 11.92 14.81 -2.58
C GLY A 130 12.58 15.98 -3.30
N VAL A 131 12.23 16.22 -4.58
CA VAL A 131 12.76 17.35 -5.35
C VAL A 131 12.35 18.68 -4.73
N SER A 132 11.13 18.80 -4.20
CA SER A 132 10.64 20.05 -3.60
C SER A 132 11.24 20.41 -2.23
N LEU A 133 11.97 19.48 -1.63
CA LEU A 133 12.65 19.65 -0.34
C LEU A 133 14.14 20.01 -0.50
N LEU A 134 14.66 19.96 -1.73
CA LEU A 134 16.01 20.40 -2.11
C LEU A 134 15.99 21.88 -2.53
#